data_AF-A0A917TA81-F1
#
_entry.id   AF-A0A917TA81-F1
#
_cell.length_a   1.000
_cell.length_b   1.000
_cell.length_c   1.000
_cell.angle_alpha   90.00
_cell.angle_beta   90.00
_cell.angle_gamma   90.00
#
_symmetry.space_group_name_H-M   'P 1'
#
loop_
_entity.id
_entity.type
_entity.pdbx_description
1 polymer ?
#
loop_
_entity_poly.entity_id
_entity_poly.type
_entity_poly.pdbx_seq_one_letter_code
_entity_poly.pdbx_strand_id
1 'polypeptide(L)'
;MGKTNGSVFDRIAWRRELRRWHALAAGAPTAGLDRLRGARRAARALRAELDRVIHLADARLALPRTGAGAELPQGADWCWRPEPWRGPLPEEGIAPVPSPSRLGDEVTLFHDCSLSELSLRQLRNTRGADRAPFGLAMDVFGFDGSFLSLVIDLPPEAIAGLRRRHLVRLEPVLELEKPLEIFARLNIKHGPNTEQLVRELPLGEDGGMVEFDLGYSNLNEKRVERMWLDLIFERPEMNRVVLRDLTFSRRLRADL
;
A
#
# COMPACT_ATOMS: atom_id res chain seq x y z
N MET A 1 4.35 21.92 21.51
CA MET A 1 3.59 23.14 21.87
C MET A 1 3.26 23.92 20.59
N GLY A 2 2.05 23.73 20.04
CA GLY A 2 1.52 24.57 18.95
C GLY A 2 0.49 25.51 19.54
N LYS A 3 0.65 26.82 19.36
CA LYS A 3 -0.31 27.83 19.84
C LYS A 3 -1.63 27.67 19.07
N THR A 4 -2.59 26.94 19.62
CA THR A 4 -4.00 27.01 19.22
C THR A 4 -4.64 28.25 19.84
N ASN A 5 -4.16 29.44 19.48
CA ASN A 5 -4.84 30.69 19.79
C ASN A 5 -5.38 31.29 18.48
N GLY A 6 -6.41 30.64 17.92
CA GLY A 6 -7.33 31.36 17.04
C GLY A 6 -8.11 32.33 17.93
N SER A 7 -7.81 33.61 17.82
CA SER A 7 -8.42 34.65 18.65
C SER A 7 -9.94 34.69 18.41
N VAL A 8 -10.69 35.28 19.35
CA VAL A 8 -12.14 35.51 19.19
C VAL A 8 -12.47 36.20 17.85
N PHE A 9 -11.57 37.06 17.37
CA PHE A 9 -11.68 37.74 16.08
C PHE A 9 -11.65 36.79 14.88
N ASP A 10 -10.80 35.76 14.90
CA ASP A 10 -10.70 34.77 13.82
C ASP A 10 -11.98 33.94 13.71
N ARG A 11 -12.57 33.61 14.86
CA ARG A 11 -13.83 32.86 14.93
C ARG A 11 -15.02 33.68 14.41
N ILE A 12 -15.03 34.99 14.64
CA ILE A 12 -16.05 35.91 14.12
C ILE A 12 -15.89 36.09 12.61
N ALA A 13 -14.66 36.29 12.13
CA ALA A 13 -14.36 36.42 10.70
C ALA A 13 -14.79 35.17 9.92
N TRP A 14 -14.44 33.98 10.41
CA TRP A 14 -14.86 32.70 9.83
C TRP A 14 -16.38 32.57 9.72
N ARG A 15 -17.12 32.87 10.80
CA ARG A 15 -18.59 32.83 10.81
C ARG A 15 -19.21 33.83 9.82
N ARG A 16 -18.55 34.96 9.56
CA ARG A 16 -19.02 35.95 8.59
C ARG A 16 -18.83 35.44 7.17
N GLU A 17 -17.68 34.82 6.89
CA GLU A 17 -17.39 34.26 5.58
C GLU A 17 -18.33 33.08 5.25
N LEU A 18 -18.58 32.18 6.20
CA LEU A 18 -19.58 31.11 6.03
C LEU A 18 -20.98 31.66 5.73
N ARG A 19 -21.42 32.69 6.47
CA ARG A 19 -22.72 33.34 6.22
C ARG A 19 -22.80 33.99 4.85
N ARG A 20 -21.70 34.58 4.37
CA ARG A 20 -21.60 35.14 3.02
C ARG A 20 -21.78 34.06 1.96
N TRP A 21 -21.09 32.93 2.08
CA TRP A 21 -21.24 31.81 1.14
C TRP A 21 -22.64 31.21 1.16
N HIS A 22 -23.24 31.08 2.36
CA HIS A 22 -24.63 30.65 2.50
C HIS A 22 -25.61 31.61 1.80
N ALA A 23 -25.46 32.92 1.98
CA ALA A 23 -26.28 33.92 1.31
C ALA A 23 -26.08 33.93 -0.21
N LEU A 24 -24.86 33.72 -0.70
CA LEU A 24 -24.57 33.58 -2.13
C LEU A 24 -25.24 32.35 -2.73
N ALA A 25 -25.26 31.22 -2.01
CA ALA A 25 -25.95 30.03 -2.45
C ALA A 25 -27.48 30.22 -2.46
N ALA A 26 -28.04 30.82 -1.40
CA ALA A 26 -29.48 31.09 -1.31
C ALA A 26 -29.99 32.06 -2.39
N GLY A 27 -29.17 33.05 -2.77
CA GLY A 27 -29.50 34.01 -3.83
C GLY A 27 -29.10 33.55 -5.24
N ALA A 28 -28.49 32.38 -5.41
CA ALA A 28 -27.98 31.92 -6.70
C ALA A 28 -29.07 31.78 -7.79
N PRO A 29 -30.30 31.30 -7.51
CA PRO A 29 -31.34 31.12 -8.52
C PRO A 29 -31.78 32.43 -9.21
N THR A 30 -31.63 33.58 -8.55
CA THR A 30 -32.10 34.89 -9.04
C THR A 30 -30.96 35.88 -9.30
N ALA A 31 -29.71 35.46 -9.11
CA ALA A 31 -28.55 36.32 -9.32
C ALA A 31 -28.15 36.43 -10.81
N GLY A 32 -27.65 37.60 -11.21
CA GLY A 32 -27.10 37.81 -12.54
C GLY A 32 -25.89 36.91 -12.85
N LEU A 33 -25.79 36.48 -14.12
CA LEU A 33 -24.82 35.46 -14.56
C LEU A 33 -23.35 35.82 -14.29
N ASP A 34 -22.96 37.09 -14.42
CA ASP A 34 -21.58 37.52 -14.16
C ASP A 34 -21.20 37.42 -12.69
N ARG A 35 -22.15 37.74 -11.80
CA ARG A 35 -21.98 37.56 -10.36
C ARG A 35 -21.83 36.09 -10.01
N LEU A 36 -22.60 35.21 -10.66
CA LEU A 36 -22.48 33.76 -10.49
C LEU A 36 -21.14 33.23 -10.99
N ARG A 37 -20.65 33.69 -12.15
CA ARG A 37 -19.32 33.32 -12.69
C ARG A 37 -18.20 33.70 -11.71
N GLY A 38 -18.24 34.92 -11.17
CA GLY A 38 -17.29 35.39 -10.17
C GLY A 38 -17.34 34.57 -8.88
N ALA A 39 -18.54 34.37 -8.32
CA ALA A 39 -18.74 33.56 -7.12
C ALA A 39 -18.26 32.11 -7.31
N ARG A 40 -18.56 31.50 -8.46
CA ARG A 40 -18.11 30.14 -8.81
C ARG A 40 -16.59 30.03 -8.87
N ARG A 41 -15.90 31.01 -9.46
CA ARG A 41 -14.43 31.02 -9.52
C ARG A 41 -13.81 31.11 -8.13
N ALA A 42 -14.31 32.02 -7.30
CA ALA A 42 -13.84 32.19 -5.92
C ALA A 42 -14.11 30.93 -5.06
N ALA A 43 -15.28 30.30 -5.21
CA ALA A 43 -15.61 29.07 -4.49
C ALA A 43 -14.67 27.92 -4.84
N ARG A 44 -14.34 27.75 -6.13
CA ARG A 44 -13.40 26.71 -6.58
C ARG A 44 -12.00 26.91 -6.02
N ALA A 45 -11.51 28.15 -5.99
CA ALA A 45 -10.21 28.46 -5.40
C ALA A 45 -10.18 28.16 -3.90
N LEU A 46 -11.21 28.57 -3.15
CA LEU A 46 -11.33 28.27 -1.72
C LEU A 46 -11.42 26.75 -1.46
N ARG A 47 -12.23 26.03 -2.25
CA ARG A 47 -12.35 24.57 -2.15
C ARG A 47 -11.01 23.87 -2.34
N ALA A 48 -10.19 24.29 -3.31
CA ALA A 48 -8.88 23.69 -3.54
C ALA A 48 -7.96 23.80 -2.32
N GLU A 49 -7.93 24.95 -1.66
CA GLU A 49 -7.13 25.14 -0.43
C GLU A 49 -7.69 24.38 0.77
N LEU A 50 -9.03 24.32 0.91
CA LEU A 50 -9.67 23.52 1.95
C LEU A 50 -9.38 22.02 1.77
N ASP A 51 -9.53 21.52 0.54
CA ASP A 51 -9.21 20.13 0.18
C ASP A 51 -7.73 19.82 0.49
N ARG A 52 -6.81 20.77 0.22
CA ARG A 52 -5.38 20.63 0.56
C ARG A 52 -5.14 20.51 2.07
N VAL A 53 -5.78 21.37 2.88
CA VAL A 53 -5.64 21.33 4.35
C VAL A 53 -6.22 20.04 4.91
N ILE A 54 -7.40 19.63 4.45
CA ILE A 54 -8.03 18.36 4.85
C ILE A 54 -7.10 17.20 4.53
N HIS A 55 -6.58 17.14 3.30
CA HIS A 55 -5.66 16.10 2.88
C HIS A 55 -4.41 16.01 3.79
N LEU A 56 -3.78 17.15 4.09
CA LEU A 56 -2.60 17.20 4.97
C LEU A 56 -2.95 16.85 6.43
N ALA A 57 -4.12 17.28 6.91
CA ALA A 57 -4.58 16.99 8.27
C ALA A 57 -4.91 15.51 8.42
N ASP A 58 -5.66 14.92 7.49
CA ASP A 58 -5.98 13.49 7.45
C ASP A 58 -4.70 12.66 7.39
N ALA A 59 -3.71 13.04 6.57
CA ALA A 59 -2.42 12.36 6.52
C ALA A 59 -1.66 12.39 7.87
N ARG A 60 -1.85 13.44 8.68
CA ARG A 60 -1.17 13.60 9.98
C ARG A 60 -1.96 12.99 11.15
N LEU A 61 -3.29 12.98 11.05
CA LEU A 61 -4.19 12.49 12.09
C LEU A 61 -4.53 11.00 11.92
N ALA A 62 -4.43 10.47 10.70
CA ALA A 62 -4.57 9.05 10.45
C ALA A 62 -3.43 8.29 11.17
N LEU A 63 -3.84 7.39 12.06
CA LEU A 63 -3.03 6.23 12.39
C LEU A 63 -3.08 5.28 11.19
N PRO A 64 -1.97 4.60 10.86
CA PRO A 64 -0.68 4.61 11.54
C PRO A 64 0.17 5.84 11.24
N ARG A 65 1.03 6.21 12.20
CA ARG A 65 2.05 7.24 11.98
C ARG A 65 3.09 6.75 10.97
N THR A 66 3.47 7.62 10.03
CA THR A 66 4.58 7.38 9.10
C THR A 66 5.85 7.02 9.86
N GLY A 67 6.56 5.98 9.41
CA GLY A 67 7.78 5.49 10.06
C GLY A 67 7.58 4.48 11.21
N ALA A 68 6.35 4.11 11.55
CA ALA A 68 6.12 2.93 12.39
C ALA A 68 6.54 1.67 11.61
N GLY A 69 7.67 1.08 12.01
CA GLY A 69 8.08 -0.24 11.53
C GLY A 69 7.01 -1.30 11.82
N ALA A 70 7.16 -2.50 11.25
CA ALA A 70 6.28 -3.59 11.63
C ALA A 70 6.52 -3.98 13.09
N GLU A 71 5.45 -4.11 13.88
CA GLU A 71 5.54 -4.56 15.26
C GLU A 71 6.03 -6.01 15.26
N LEU A 72 7.04 -6.32 16.07
CA LEU A 72 7.62 -7.66 16.15
C LEU A 72 6.61 -8.62 16.80
N PRO A 73 6.08 -9.62 16.08
CA PRO A 73 5.14 -10.56 16.65
C PRO A 73 5.78 -11.42 17.75
N GLN A 74 4.99 -11.90 18.70
CA GLN A 74 5.51 -12.79 19.74
C GLN A 74 6.16 -14.05 19.14
N GLY A 75 7.37 -14.36 19.59
CA GLY A 75 8.15 -15.50 19.11
C GLY A 75 8.85 -15.31 17.77
N ALA A 76 8.65 -14.16 17.10
CA ALA A 76 9.42 -13.80 15.92
C ALA A 76 10.80 -13.25 16.33
N ASP A 77 11.83 -13.62 15.57
CA ASP A 77 13.20 -13.10 15.74
C ASP A 77 13.49 -11.95 14.76
N TRP A 78 12.63 -11.77 13.76
CA TRP A 78 12.71 -10.70 12.78
C TRP A 78 11.31 -10.33 12.26
N CYS A 79 11.10 -9.04 11.99
CA CYS A 79 9.87 -8.51 11.41
C CYS A 79 10.21 -7.31 10.52
N TRP A 80 9.52 -7.19 9.40
CA TRP A 80 9.81 -6.17 8.40
C TRP A 80 8.59 -5.92 7.51
N ARG A 81 8.50 -4.70 7.00
CA ARG A 81 7.47 -4.26 6.05
C ARG A 81 8.16 -3.55 4.90
N PRO A 82 7.81 -3.78 3.63
CA PRO A 82 8.49 -3.13 2.52
C PRO A 82 8.22 -1.63 2.44
N GLU A 83 9.11 -0.90 1.77
CA GLU A 83 9.19 0.55 1.65
C GLU A 83 7.85 1.19 1.22
N PRO A 84 7.12 0.67 0.20
CA PRO A 84 5.86 1.27 -0.22
C PRO A 84 4.77 1.31 0.85
N TRP A 85 4.93 0.59 1.96
CA TRP A 85 4.00 0.61 3.09
C TRP A 85 4.54 1.37 4.31
N ARG A 86 5.83 1.75 4.35
CA ARG A 86 6.45 2.44 5.52
C ARG A 86 6.37 3.96 5.44
N GLY A 87 6.44 4.52 4.24
CA GLY A 87 6.57 5.96 4.01
C GLY A 87 6.19 6.40 2.59
N PRO A 88 6.05 7.71 2.34
CA PRO A 88 5.75 8.22 1.02
C PRO A 88 6.90 7.92 0.06
N LEU A 89 6.58 7.45 -1.15
CA LEU A 89 7.56 7.24 -2.22
C LEU A 89 7.83 8.55 -2.97
N PRO A 90 9.04 8.72 -3.56
CA PRO A 90 9.34 9.86 -4.43
C PRO A 90 8.43 9.94 -5.66
N GLU A 91 8.07 8.77 -6.20
CA GLU A 91 7.10 8.60 -7.27
C GLU A 91 5.91 7.81 -6.71
N GLU A 92 4.73 8.43 -6.68
CA GLU A 92 3.54 7.86 -6.06
C GLU A 92 2.84 6.82 -6.94
N GLY A 93 3.20 6.70 -8.22
CA GLY A 93 2.62 5.67 -9.09
C GLY A 93 2.96 5.82 -10.56
N ILE A 94 2.63 4.78 -11.33
CA ILE A 94 3.01 4.58 -12.73
C ILE A 94 1.75 4.19 -13.51
N ALA A 95 1.51 4.84 -14.65
CA ALA A 95 0.45 4.51 -15.60
C ALA A 95 0.77 5.08 -17.00
N PRO A 96 0.73 4.27 -18.08
CA PRO A 96 0.68 2.80 -18.07
C PRO A 96 1.93 2.21 -17.41
N VAL A 97 1.84 0.98 -16.88
CA VAL A 97 2.98 0.29 -16.27
C VAL A 97 3.69 -0.55 -17.34
N PRO A 98 4.94 -0.25 -17.75
CA PRO A 98 5.73 -1.15 -18.58
C PRO A 98 6.28 -2.35 -17.78
N SER A 99 6.74 -3.40 -18.47
CA SER A 99 7.36 -4.57 -17.83
C SER A 99 8.85 -4.66 -18.18
N PRO A 100 9.76 -4.71 -17.20
CA PRO A 100 9.55 -4.50 -15.76
C PRO A 100 9.40 -3.02 -15.38
N SER A 101 8.69 -2.74 -14.28
CA SER A 101 8.61 -1.41 -13.66
C SER A 101 8.91 -1.45 -12.17
N ARG A 102 9.73 -0.54 -11.67
CA ARG A 102 10.02 -0.39 -10.24
C ARG A 102 9.18 0.70 -9.62
N LEU A 103 8.66 0.47 -8.42
CA LEU A 103 7.99 1.49 -7.60
C LEU A 103 8.66 1.51 -6.22
N GLY A 104 9.54 2.48 -6.02
CA GLY A 104 10.51 2.45 -4.92
C GLY A 104 11.67 1.49 -5.18
N ASP A 105 12.44 1.18 -4.13
CA ASP A 105 13.65 0.37 -4.23
C ASP A 105 13.39 -1.13 -4.04
N GLU A 106 12.31 -1.48 -3.34
CA GLU A 106 12.04 -2.83 -2.85
C GLU A 106 10.95 -3.58 -3.64
N VAL A 107 10.29 -2.92 -4.60
CA VAL A 107 9.16 -3.50 -5.35
C VAL A 107 9.33 -3.32 -6.86
N THR A 108 9.14 -4.42 -7.59
CA THR A 108 9.15 -4.45 -9.06
C THR A 108 7.93 -5.21 -9.58
N LEU A 109 7.19 -4.61 -10.50
CA LEU A 109 6.08 -5.23 -11.20
C LEU A 109 6.54 -5.81 -12.54
N PHE A 110 6.10 -7.03 -12.82
CA PHE A 110 6.36 -7.75 -14.07
C PHE A 110 5.03 -8.22 -14.66
N HIS A 111 4.90 -8.10 -15.98
CA HIS A 111 3.82 -8.72 -16.74
C HIS A 111 4.21 -9.01 -18.18
N ASP A 112 3.38 -9.78 -18.88
CA ASP A 112 3.45 -10.04 -20.32
C ASP A 112 2.30 -9.40 -21.12
N CYS A 113 1.44 -8.60 -20.48
CA CYS A 113 0.38 -7.83 -21.16
C CYS A 113 0.94 -6.80 -22.15
N SER A 114 0.50 -6.87 -23.40
CA SER A 114 1.00 -6.04 -24.52
C SER A 114 0.52 -4.60 -24.43
N LEU A 115 -0.75 -4.41 -24.06
CA LEU A 115 -1.40 -3.09 -24.02
C LEU A 115 -1.07 -2.29 -22.75
N SER A 116 -0.49 -2.95 -21.73
CA SER A 116 -0.08 -2.32 -20.47
C SER A 116 -1.20 -1.48 -19.83
N GLU A 117 -2.46 -1.95 -19.89
CA GLU A 117 -3.62 -1.26 -19.32
C GLU A 117 -3.71 -1.47 -17.80
N LEU A 118 -2.60 -1.12 -17.14
CA LEU A 118 -2.30 -1.36 -15.75
C LEU A 118 -1.87 -0.02 -15.14
N SER A 119 -2.30 0.26 -13.92
CA SER A 119 -1.69 1.29 -13.09
C SER A 119 -1.27 0.72 -11.76
N LEU A 120 -0.15 1.19 -11.23
CA LEU A 120 0.33 0.84 -9.91
C LEU A 120 0.61 2.13 -9.15
N ARG A 121 0.00 2.32 -7.99
CA ARG A 121 0.18 3.55 -7.20
C ARG A 121 0.14 3.30 -5.70
N GLN A 122 0.92 4.09 -4.98
CA GLN A 122 0.86 4.20 -3.54
C GLN A 122 -0.40 4.97 -3.13
N LEU A 123 -1.07 4.47 -2.11
CA LEU A 123 -2.20 5.11 -1.46
C LEU A 123 -1.86 5.40 -0.01
N ARG A 124 -2.37 6.51 0.52
CA ARG A 124 -2.37 6.73 1.95
C ARG A 124 -3.49 5.91 2.60
N ASN A 125 -3.14 5.12 3.61
CA ASN A 125 -4.13 4.46 4.45
C ASN A 125 -4.66 5.47 5.49
N THR A 126 -5.97 5.43 5.69
CA THR A 126 -6.69 6.39 6.55
C THR A 126 -7.68 5.71 7.49
N ARG A 127 -7.84 4.38 7.43
CA ARG A 127 -8.76 3.66 8.32
C ARG A 127 -8.07 3.42 9.65
N GLY A 128 -8.81 3.53 10.75
CA GLY A 128 -8.27 3.28 12.09
C GLY A 128 -7.79 1.83 12.32
N ALA A 129 -8.22 0.88 11.48
CA ALA A 129 -7.79 -0.51 11.51
C ALA A 129 -6.52 -0.78 10.70
N ASP A 130 -6.09 0.15 9.84
CA ASP A 130 -4.89 -0.04 9.02
C ASP A 130 -3.66 -0.01 9.94
N ARG A 131 -2.75 -0.99 9.79
CA ARG A 131 -1.48 -1.07 10.53
C ARG A 131 -0.30 -0.43 9.79
N ALA A 132 -0.38 -0.37 8.46
CA ALA A 132 0.58 0.34 7.61
C ALA A 132 0.08 1.75 7.22
N PRO A 133 0.92 2.79 7.28
CA PRO A 133 0.54 4.16 6.90
C PRO A 133 0.19 4.30 5.41
N PHE A 134 0.72 3.42 4.55
CA PHE A 134 0.49 3.42 3.11
C PHE A 134 0.13 2.01 2.63
N GLY A 135 -0.51 1.93 1.47
CA GLY A 135 -0.78 0.69 0.74
C GLY A 135 -0.44 0.85 -0.74
N LEU A 136 -0.45 -0.25 -1.48
CA LEU A 136 -0.31 -0.25 -2.94
C LEU A 136 -1.64 -0.63 -3.59
N ALA A 137 -2.09 0.16 -4.54
CA ALA A 137 -3.22 -0.15 -5.40
C ALA A 137 -2.75 -0.44 -6.81
N MET A 138 -3.27 -1.53 -7.35
CA MET A 138 -3.11 -1.95 -8.72
C MET A 138 -4.49 -1.97 -9.37
N ASP A 139 -4.68 -1.13 -10.38
CA ASP A 139 -5.89 -1.10 -11.20
C ASP A 139 -5.55 -1.77 -12.54
N VAL A 140 -6.26 -2.83 -12.90
CA VAL A 140 -6.10 -3.59 -14.14
C VAL A 140 -7.36 -3.47 -14.98
N PHE A 141 -7.24 -2.93 -16.19
CA PHE A 141 -8.37 -2.79 -17.12
C PHE A 141 -8.42 -4.00 -18.06
N GLY A 142 -7.82 -3.94 -19.25
CA GLY A 142 -7.60 -5.11 -20.09
C GLY A 142 -6.31 -5.85 -19.72
N PHE A 143 -6.35 -7.19 -19.81
CA PHE A 143 -5.17 -8.02 -19.63
C PHE A 143 -5.14 -9.15 -20.67
N ASP A 144 -4.33 -8.97 -21.70
CA ASP A 144 -4.10 -9.96 -22.76
C ASP A 144 -2.91 -10.90 -22.46
N GLY A 145 -2.28 -10.70 -21.30
CA GLY A 145 -1.16 -11.51 -20.82
C GLY A 145 -1.60 -12.77 -20.07
N SER A 146 -0.63 -13.61 -19.75
CA SER A 146 -0.78 -14.81 -18.92
C SER A 146 -0.18 -14.65 -17.52
N PHE A 147 0.60 -13.60 -17.31
CA PHE A 147 1.42 -13.45 -16.10
C PHE A 147 1.43 -12.01 -15.61
N LEU A 148 1.00 -11.81 -14.37
CA LEU A 148 1.18 -10.57 -13.62
C LEU A 148 1.77 -10.89 -12.26
N SER A 149 2.91 -10.28 -11.93
CA SER A 149 3.55 -10.47 -10.63
C SER A 149 4.13 -9.19 -10.06
N LEU A 150 3.90 -9.01 -8.75
CA LEU A 150 4.56 -8.02 -7.93
C LEU A 150 5.67 -8.70 -7.13
N VAL A 151 6.91 -8.35 -7.42
CA VAL A 151 8.10 -8.88 -6.77
C VAL A 151 8.52 -7.95 -5.64
N ILE A 152 8.69 -8.52 -4.45
CA ILE A 152 9.16 -7.85 -3.24
C ILE A 152 10.53 -8.40 -2.89
N ASP A 153 11.55 -7.54 -2.93
CA ASP A 153 12.90 -7.88 -2.50
C ASP A 153 12.99 -7.82 -0.96
N LEU A 154 13.30 -8.96 -0.33
CA LEU A 154 13.50 -8.99 1.12
C LEU A 154 14.92 -8.51 1.47
N PRO A 155 15.08 -7.80 2.60
CA PRO A 155 16.33 -7.15 2.93
C PRO A 155 17.35 -8.18 3.49
N PRO A 156 18.65 -7.83 3.57
CA PRO A 156 19.69 -8.75 4.06
C PRO A 156 19.42 -9.33 5.45
N GLU A 157 18.75 -8.59 6.33
CA GLU A 157 18.37 -9.01 7.68
C GLU A 157 17.42 -10.22 7.65
N ALA A 158 16.62 -10.37 6.59
CA ALA A 158 15.70 -11.48 6.43
C ALA A 158 16.45 -12.82 6.29
N ILE A 159 17.62 -12.80 5.64
CA ILE A 159 18.47 -13.99 5.41
C ILE A 159 19.57 -14.15 6.47
N ALA A 160 19.85 -13.13 7.27
CA ALA A 160 20.86 -13.17 8.32
C ALA A 160 20.53 -14.26 9.35
N GLY A 161 21.34 -15.31 9.38
CA GLY A 161 21.14 -16.45 10.28
C GLY A 161 19.97 -17.37 9.92
N LEU A 162 19.44 -17.28 8.68
CA LEU A 162 18.36 -18.12 8.19
C LEU A 162 18.77 -19.60 8.20
N ARG A 163 17.84 -20.45 8.62
CA ARG A 163 18.01 -21.89 8.83
C ARG A 163 16.72 -22.60 8.45
N ARG A 164 16.79 -23.88 8.11
CA ARG A 164 15.65 -24.74 7.77
C ARG A 164 14.63 -24.85 8.90
N ARG A 165 15.04 -24.69 10.15
CA ARG A 165 14.10 -24.67 11.29
C ARG A 165 13.27 -23.39 11.42
N HIS A 166 13.44 -22.41 10.52
CA HIS A 166 12.62 -21.20 10.55
C HIS A 166 11.35 -21.35 9.72
N LEU A 167 10.32 -20.64 10.16
CA LEU A 167 9.15 -20.31 9.37
C LEU A 167 9.28 -18.86 8.92
N VAL A 168 9.05 -18.60 7.65
CA VAL A 168 8.84 -17.24 7.13
C VAL A 168 7.35 -17.02 6.96
N ARG A 169 6.81 -16.00 7.60
CA ARG A 169 5.39 -15.68 7.58
C ARG A 169 5.14 -14.40 6.80
N LEU A 170 4.11 -14.42 5.98
CA LEU A 170 3.53 -13.28 5.28
C LEU A 170 2.16 -12.96 5.86
N GLU A 171 1.95 -11.71 6.25
CA GLU A 171 0.67 -11.18 6.73
C GLU A 171 0.22 -10.04 5.80
N PRO A 172 -0.51 -10.36 4.72
CA PRO A 172 -1.09 -9.39 3.83
C PRO A 172 -2.45 -8.89 4.35
N VAL A 173 -2.77 -7.63 4.07
CA VAL A 173 -4.13 -7.09 4.17
C VAL A 173 -4.54 -6.65 2.77
N LEU A 174 -5.55 -7.29 2.21
CA LEU A 174 -5.96 -7.16 0.81
C LEU A 174 -7.40 -6.67 0.71
N GLU A 175 -7.67 -5.82 -0.29
CA GLU A 175 -9.01 -5.53 -0.77
C GLU A 175 -9.05 -5.84 -2.26
N LEU A 176 -10.05 -6.62 -2.67
CA LEU A 176 -10.28 -7.00 -4.05
C LEU A 176 -11.66 -6.48 -4.47
N GLU A 177 -11.74 -5.87 -5.65
CA GLU A 177 -13.04 -5.50 -6.22
C GLU A 177 -13.80 -6.74 -6.72
N LYS A 178 -13.07 -7.71 -7.29
CA LYS A 178 -13.58 -9.02 -7.68
C LYS A 178 -12.70 -10.14 -7.11
N PRO A 179 -13.27 -11.29 -6.71
CA PRO A 179 -12.50 -12.46 -6.31
C PRO A 179 -11.45 -12.83 -7.36
N LEU A 180 -10.24 -13.11 -6.90
CA LEU A 180 -9.06 -13.33 -7.73
C LEU A 180 -8.13 -14.28 -6.99
N GLU A 181 -7.59 -15.31 -7.65
CA GLU A 181 -6.60 -16.18 -7.01
C GLU A 181 -5.24 -15.46 -6.97
N ILE A 182 -4.61 -15.46 -5.80
CA ILE A 182 -3.30 -14.84 -5.58
C ILE A 182 -2.36 -15.87 -4.97
N PHE A 183 -1.21 -16.07 -5.60
CA PHE A 183 -0.18 -16.97 -5.12
C PHE A 183 1.03 -16.18 -4.63
N ALA A 184 1.52 -16.53 -3.45
CA ALA A 184 2.77 -16.03 -2.91
C ALA A 184 3.86 -17.10 -3.10
N ARG A 185 4.89 -16.78 -3.89
CA ARG A 185 6.07 -17.63 -4.09
C ARG A 185 7.28 -17.02 -3.40
N LEU A 186 7.73 -17.66 -2.32
CA LEU A 186 8.98 -17.31 -1.65
C LEU A 186 10.14 -17.98 -2.38
N ASN A 187 11.09 -17.17 -2.84
CA ASN A 187 12.30 -17.62 -3.50
C ASN A 187 13.49 -17.35 -2.59
N ILE A 188 14.33 -18.36 -2.38
CA ILE A 188 15.56 -18.25 -1.59
C ILE A 188 16.72 -18.74 -2.45
N LYS A 189 17.57 -17.83 -2.89
CA LYS A 189 18.79 -18.18 -3.61
C LYS A 189 19.84 -18.65 -2.62
N HIS A 190 20.40 -19.84 -2.87
CA HIS A 190 21.49 -20.40 -2.09
C HIS A 190 22.58 -21.03 -2.98
N GLY A 191 23.63 -20.26 -3.26
CA GLY A 191 24.65 -20.64 -4.25
C GLY A 191 24.09 -20.70 -5.67
N PRO A 192 24.30 -21.80 -6.43
CA PRO A 192 23.78 -21.93 -7.79
C PRO A 192 22.28 -22.28 -7.84
N ASN A 193 21.66 -22.61 -6.70
CA ASN A 193 20.29 -23.10 -6.62
C ASN A 193 19.36 -22.03 -6.05
N THR A 194 18.07 -22.14 -6.38
CA THR A 194 17.00 -21.34 -5.79
C THR A 194 15.93 -22.29 -5.27
N GLU A 195 15.65 -22.22 -3.98
CA GLU A 195 14.50 -22.88 -3.39
C GLU A 195 13.25 -22.03 -3.64
N GLN A 196 12.14 -22.65 -4.06
CA GLN A 196 10.88 -21.97 -4.34
C GLN A 196 9.75 -22.63 -3.54
N LEU A 197 9.11 -21.87 -2.66
CA LEU A 197 7.95 -22.32 -1.90
C LEU A 197 6.73 -21.51 -2.34
N VAL A 198 5.69 -22.20 -2.85
CA VAL A 198 4.45 -21.56 -3.31
C VAL A 198 3.33 -21.81 -2.32
N ARG A 199 2.55 -20.77 -2.04
CA ARG A 199 1.35 -20.81 -1.21
C ARG A 199 0.28 -19.93 -1.83
N GLU A 200 -0.96 -20.41 -1.85
CA GLU A 200 -2.11 -19.57 -2.17
C GLU A 200 -2.43 -18.67 -0.97
N LEU A 201 -2.79 -17.42 -1.21
CA LEU A 201 -3.21 -16.51 -0.15
C LEU A 201 -4.66 -16.84 0.25
N PRO A 202 -4.96 -17.07 1.54
CA PRO A 202 -6.34 -17.27 1.98
C PRO A 202 -7.08 -15.92 1.98
N LEU A 203 -8.02 -15.73 1.04
CA LEU A 203 -8.75 -14.47 0.83
C LEU A 203 -10.06 -14.35 1.65
N GLY A 204 -10.12 -15.01 2.82
CA GLY A 204 -11.30 -15.06 3.71
C GLY A 204 -11.28 -14.06 4.89
N GLU A 205 -12.27 -14.16 5.78
CA GLU A 205 -12.52 -13.20 6.88
C GLU A 205 -11.43 -13.14 7.97
N ASP A 206 -10.58 -14.17 8.10
CA ASP A 206 -9.62 -14.30 9.21
C ASP A 206 -8.26 -13.62 9.01
N GLY A 207 -8.07 -12.85 7.94
CA GLY A 207 -6.79 -12.23 7.62
C GLY A 207 -5.81 -13.28 7.04
N GLY A 208 -5.41 -13.07 5.79
CA GLY A 208 -4.78 -14.08 4.94
C GLY A 208 -3.32 -14.40 5.28
N MET A 209 -3.03 -14.84 6.50
CA MET A 209 -1.68 -15.22 6.91
C MET A 209 -1.21 -16.47 6.14
N VAL A 210 0.02 -16.42 5.63
CA VAL A 210 0.68 -17.53 4.96
C VAL A 210 2.02 -17.83 5.61
N GLU A 211 2.32 -19.12 5.80
CA GLU A 211 3.61 -19.59 6.32
C GLU A 211 4.36 -20.47 5.33
N PHE A 212 5.64 -20.16 5.17
CA PHE A 212 6.62 -20.93 4.41
C PHE A 212 7.50 -21.70 5.40
N ASP A 213 7.26 -23.00 5.51
CA ASP A 213 8.06 -23.90 6.34
C ASP A 213 9.34 -24.31 5.60
N LEU A 214 10.48 -23.83 6.08
CA LEU A 214 11.79 -24.12 5.49
C LEU A 214 12.31 -25.51 5.87
N GLY A 215 11.64 -26.22 6.80
CA GLY A 215 12.07 -27.52 7.30
C GLY A 215 12.12 -28.57 6.19
N TYR A 216 11.23 -28.45 5.22
CA TYR A 216 11.09 -29.35 4.08
C TYR A 216 11.86 -28.91 2.83
N SER A 217 12.55 -27.76 2.88
CA SER A 217 13.36 -27.25 1.77
C SER A 217 14.70 -27.95 1.63
N ASN A 218 15.32 -27.85 0.45
CA ASN A 218 16.72 -28.27 0.22
C ASN A 218 17.72 -27.12 0.43
N LEU A 219 17.36 -26.17 1.29
CA LEU A 219 18.13 -24.96 1.57
C LEU A 219 19.54 -25.28 2.08
N ASN A 220 20.55 -24.71 1.40
CA ASN A 220 21.92 -24.69 1.92
C ASN A 220 22.11 -23.46 2.83
N GLU A 221 21.93 -23.66 4.14
CA GLU A 221 21.98 -22.59 5.16
C GLU A 221 23.27 -21.76 5.15
N LYS A 222 24.41 -22.36 4.74
CA LYS A 222 25.71 -21.67 4.70
C LYS A 222 25.90 -20.78 3.47
N ARG A 223 25.00 -20.87 2.49
CA ARG A 223 25.14 -20.23 1.18
C ARG A 223 23.94 -19.38 0.79
N VAL A 224 23.11 -18.97 1.74
CA VAL A 224 21.97 -18.08 1.45
C VAL A 224 22.47 -16.72 0.99
N GLU A 225 22.04 -16.26 -0.18
CA GLU A 225 22.51 -15.04 -0.83
C GLU A 225 21.43 -13.96 -0.93
N ARG A 226 20.21 -14.35 -1.29
CA ARG A 226 19.09 -13.43 -1.53
C ARG A 226 17.77 -14.14 -1.27
N MET A 227 16.78 -13.38 -0.84
CA MET A 227 15.40 -13.83 -0.70
C MET A 227 14.46 -12.78 -1.30
N TRP A 228 13.43 -13.22 -2.02
CA TRP A 228 12.40 -12.35 -2.56
C TRP A 228 11.07 -13.10 -2.62
N LEU A 229 9.97 -12.36 -2.62
CA LEU A 229 8.62 -12.89 -2.74
C LEU A 229 8.00 -12.43 -4.05
N ASP A 230 7.47 -13.35 -4.85
CA ASP A 230 6.58 -13.03 -5.97
C ASP A 230 5.13 -13.15 -5.49
N LEU A 231 4.36 -12.07 -5.55
CA LEU A 231 2.89 -12.13 -5.53
C LEU A 231 2.41 -12.27 -6.97
N ILE A 232 1.70 -13.34 -7.29
CA ILE A 232 1.26 -13.70 -8.64
C ILE A 232 -0.27 -13.59 -8.66
N PHE A 233 -0.81 -12.87 -9.64
CA PHE A 233 -2.22 -12.56 -9.77
C PHE A 233 -2.80 -13.30 -10.98
N GLU A 234 -3.71 -14.25 -10.76
CA GLU A 234 -4.26 -15.10 -11.83
C GLU A 234 -5.51 -14.49 -12.46
N ARG A 235 -5.45 -14.12 -13.74
CA ARG A 235 -6.56 -13.46 -14.47
C ARG A 235 -7.01 -12.14 -13.81
N PRO A 236 -6.12 -11.14 -13.71
CA PRO A 236 -6.37 -9.90 -12.97
C PRO A 236 -7.28 -8.89 -13.71
N GLU A 237 -7.82 -9.24 -14.89
CA GLU A 237 -8.55 -8.32 -15.76
C GLU A 237 -9.76 -7.66 -15.08
N MET A 238 -10.01 -6.40 -15.44
CA MET A 238 -11.13 -5.61 -14.97
C MET A 238 -11.29 -5.66 -13.45
N ASN A 239 -10.18 -5.56 -12.73
CA ASN A 239 -10.12 -5.72 -11.28
C ASN A 239 -9.21 -4.66 -10.66
N ARG A 240 -9.52 -4.35 -9.40
CA ARG A 240 -8.70 -3.51 -8.56
C ARG A 240 -8.24 -4.30 -7.35
N VAL A 241 -6.93 -4.35 -7.15
CA VAL A 241 -6.28 -5.00 -6.02
C VAL A 241 -5.62 -3.94 -5.16
N VAL A 242 -5.97 -3.87 -3.88
CA VAL A 242 -5.32 -2.97 -2.92
C VAL A 242 -4.64 -3.80 -1.83
N LEU A 243 -3.32 -3.78 -1.82
CA LEU A 243 -2.48 -4.29 -0.75
C LEU A 243 -2.36 -3.21 0.33
N ARG A 244 -3.25 -3.22 1.31
CA ARG A 244 -3.27 -2.27 2.45
C ARG A 244 -2.05 -2.41 3.35
N ASP A 245 -1.60 -3.63 3.59
CA ASP A 245 -0.42 -3.95 4.39
C ASP A 245 0.24 -5.20 3.82
N LEU A 246 1.57 -5.27 3.95
CA LEU A 246 2.36 -6.44 3.63
C LEU A 246 3.46 -6.55 4.68
N THR A 247 3.27 -7.44 5.65
CA THR A 247 4.22 -7.63 6.75
C THR A 247 4.85 -9.02 6.68
N PHE A 248 6.16 -9.07 6.83
CA PHE A 248 6.94 -10.29 6.90
C PHE A 248 7.45 -10.49 8.33
N SER A 249 7.45 -11.73 8.79
CA SER A 249 8.16 -12.11 10.00
C SER A 249 8.86 -13.45 9.85
N ARG A 250 9.90 -13.66 10.66
CA ARG A 250 10.60 -14.92 10.78
C ARG A 250 10.54 -15.39 12.22
N ARG A 251 10.34 -16.69 12.41
CA ARG A 251 10.31 -17.33 13.73
C ARG A 251 10.91 -18.73 13.66
N LEU A 252 11.28 -19.28 14.80
CA LEU A 252 11.60 -20.70 14.89
C LEU A 252 10.31 -21.54 14.81
N ARG A 253 10.38 -22.67 14.12
CA ARG A 253 9.35 -23.72 14.20
C ARG A 253 9.27 -24.21 15.65
N ALA A 254 8.06 -24.53 16.11
CA ALA A 254 7.91 -25.26 17.37
C ALA A 254 8.52 -26.66 17.23
N ASP A 255 9.33 -27.08 18.21
CA ASP A 255 9.82 -28.46 18.27
C ASP A 255 8.62 -29.39 18.48
N LEU A 256 8.47 -30.39 17.60
CA LEU A 256 7.49 -31.48 17.74
C LEU A 256 8.00 -32.54 18.72
#